data_AF-A0A0C5BUG6-F1
#
_entry.id   AF-A0A0C5BUG6-F1
#
_cell.length_a   1.000
_cell.length_b   1.000
_cell.length_c   1.000
_cell.angle_alpha   90.00
_cell.angle_beta   90.00
_cell.angle_gamma   90.00
#
_symmetry.space_group_name_H-M   'P 1'
#
loop_
_entity.id
_entity.type
_entity.pdbx_description
1 polymer ?
#
loop_
_entity_poly.entity_id
_entity_poly.type
_entity_poly.pdbx_seq_one_letter_code
_entity_poly.pdbx_strand_id
1 'polypeptide(L)'
;MEKDLPRISHFDIPSDNPERAQKFYSEVFDWKFEKWDGPMDYWMVTTGSDKEPGINGGLSKRIPGQIGITNTITVTSIDEFSKKIVEKGGQLIVPKMAIPKVGWFAQCADTEMNIFGIIEMDAKAE
;
A
#
# COMPACT_ATOMS: atom_id res chain seq x y z
N MET A 1 25.13 -1.37 14.85
CA MET A 1 24.29 -1.77 13.70
C MET A 1 23.03 -0.95 13.81
N GLU A 2 22.81 -0.06 12.86
CA GLU A 2 21.58 0.72 12.76
C GLU A 2 20.43 -0.28 12.54
N LYS A 3 19.40 -0.23 13.38
CA LYS A 3 18.20 -1.05 13.13
C LYS A 3 17.53 -0.44 11.91
N ASP A 4 17.33 -1.23 10.85
CA ASP A 4 16.54 -0.81 9.71
C ASP A 4 15.16 -0.36 10.18
N LEU A 5 14.88 0.93 10.03
CA LEU A 5 13.62 1.51 10.41
C LEU A 5 12.57 1.12 9.36
N PRO A 6 11.32 0.83 9.77
CA PRO A 6 10.20 0.70 8.83
C PRO A 6 10.10 1.95 7.96
N ARG A 7 9.93 1.74 6.65
CA ARG A 7 9.92 2.82 5.65
C ARG A 7 8.66 2.73 4.80
N ILE A 8 8.12 3.90 4.44
CA ILE A 8 7.08 3.98 3.39
C ILE A 8 7.70 3.45 2.09
N SER A 9 7.07 2.44 1.52
CA SER A 9 7.59 1.68 0.38
C SER A 9 6.62 1.64 -0.80
N HIS A 10 5.36 1.93 -0.57
CA HIS A 10 4.31 1.80 -1.56
C HIS A 10 3.20 2.83 -1.32
N PHE A 11 2.54 3.26 -2.38
CA PHE A 11 1.31 4.06 -2.29
C PHE A 11 0.19 3.39 -3.07
N ASP A 12 -1.07 3.67 -2.71
CA ASP A 12 -2.25 3.17 -3.39
C ASP A 12 -3.18 4.32 -3.77
N ILE A 13 -3.50 4.42 -5.06
CA ILE A 13 -4.44 5.38 -5.62
C ILE A 13 -5.81 4.70 -5.75
N PRO A 14 -6.78 5.00 -4.88
CA PRO A 14 -8.14 4.54 -5.09
C PRO A 14 -8.83 5.35 -6.19
N SER A 15 -9.50 4.65 -7.11
CA SER A 15 -10.26 5.26 -8.19
C SER A 15 -11.62 4.60 -8.41
N ASP A 16 -12.65 5.40 -8.64
CA ASP A 16 -13.97 4.90 -9.05
C ASP A 16 -13.96 4.40 -10.50
N ASN A 17 -13.06 4.96 -11.32
CA ASN A 17 -12.81 4.53 -12.70
C ASN A 17 -11.29 4.37 -12.91
N PRO A 18 -10.75 3.16 -12.70
CA PRO A 18 -9.33 2.89 -12.84
C PRO A 18 -8.75 3.28 -14.20
N GLU A 19 -9.45 2.98 -15.29
CA GLU A 19 -8.99 3.29 -16.65
C GLU A 19 -8.84 4.80 -16.86
N ARG A 20 -9.84 5.58 -16.44
CA ARG A 20 -9.78 7.06 -16.53
C ARG A 20 -8.62 7.63 -15.71
N ALA A 21 -8.38 7.08 -14.51
CA ALA A 21 -7.29 7.54 -13.67
C ALA A 21 -5.92 7.19 -14.27
N GLN A 22 -5.73 5.96 -14.76
CA GLN A 22 -4.51 5.55 -15.47
C GLN A 22 -4.19 6.51 -16.62
N LYS A 23 -5.19 6.81 -17.47
CA LYS A 23 -5.03 7.77 -18.57
C LYS A 23 -4.54 9.13 -18.08
N PHE A 24 -5.16 9.68 -17.04
CA PHE A 24 -4.75 10.96 -16.47
C PHE A 24 -3.28 10.95 -16.00
N TYR A 25 -2.90 9.97 -15.18
CA TYR A 25 -1.53 9.91 -14.64
C TYR A 25 -0.49 9.63 -15.72
N SER A 26 -0.82 8.81 -16.73
CA SER A 26 0.06 8.58 -17.88
C SER A 26 0.22 9.83 -18.75
N GLU A 27 -0.84 10.62 -18.99
CA GLU A 27 -0.75 11.83 -19.81
C GLU A 27 -0.04 12.99 -19.10
N VAL A 28 -0.19 13.10 -17.77
CA VAL A 28 0.38 14.22 -17.00
C VAL A 28 1.80 13.94 -16.53
N PHE A 29 2.12 12.69 -16.18
CA PHE A 29 3.39 12.34 -15.52
C PHE A 29 4.16 11.21 -16.22
N ASP A 30 3.68 10.72 -17.36
CA ASP A 30 4.27 9.58 -18.09
C ASP A 30 4.35 8.25 -17.31
N TRP A 31 3.64 8.15 -16.18
CA TRP A 31 3.61 6.96 -15.33
C TRP A 31 3.08 5.74 -16.08
N LYS A 32 3.59 4.56 -15.71
CA LYS A 32 3.23 3.28 -16.32
C LYS A 32 2.36 2.47 -15.38
N PHE A 33 1.43 1.73 -15.98
CA PHE A 33 0.45 0.92 -15.27
C PHE A 33 0.42 -0.48 -15.86
N GLU A 34 0.57 -1.48 -15.00
CA GLU A 34 0.52 -2.90 -15.38
C GLU A 34 -0.54 -3.59 -14.53
N LYS A 35 -1.53 -4.20 -15.17
CA LYS A 35 -2.57 -4.94 -14.43
C LYS A 35 -1.93 -6.15 -13.76
N TRP A 36 -2.07 -6.25 -12.45
CA TRP A 36 -1.62 -7.40 -11.69
C TRP A 36 -2.62 -8.55 -11.83
N ASP A 37 -2.11 -9.76 -12.04
CA ASP A 37 -2.91 -10.99 -12.11
C ASP A 37 -3.19 -11.52 -10.69
N GLY A 38 -4.03 -10.77 -9.98
CA GLY A 38 -4.45 -11.06 -8.60
C GLY A 38 -5.98 -11.19 -8.48
N PRO A 39 -6.48 -11.57 -7.29
CA PRO A 39 -7.92 -11.78 -7.06
C PRO A 39 -8.75 -10.50 -7.09
N MET A 40 -8.12 -9.32 -7.08
CA MET A 40 -8.76 -8.01 -7.13
C MET A 40 -8.21 -7.19 -8.29
N ASP A 41 -9.05 -6.30 -8.83
CA ASP A 41 -8.64 -5.32 -9.84
C ASP A 41 -7.61 -4.35 -9.26
N TYR A 42 -6.35 -4.58 -9.63
CA TYR A 42 -5.19 -3.86 -9.16
C TYR A 42 -4.19 -3.63 -10.29
N TRP A 43 -3.57 -2.45 -10.32
CA TRP A 43 -2.56 -2.07 -11.29
C TRP A 43 -1.32 -1.61 -10.56
N MET A 44 -0.18 -2.24 -10.87
CA MET A 44 1.14 -1.77 -10.44
C MET A 44 1.45 -0.45 -11.14
N VAL A 45 1.90 0.53 -10.39
CA VAL A 45 2.22 1.88 -10.87
C VAL A 45 3.72 2.11 -10.79
N THR A 46 4.35 2.36 -11.93
CA THR A 46 5.76 2.76 -12.00
C THR A 46 5.83 4.28 -12.20
N THR A 47 6.49 4.97 -11.26
CA THR A 47 6.56 6.44 -11.23
C THR A 47 7.91 7.01 -11.65
N GLY A 48 8.90 6.16 -11.92
CA GLY A 48 10.25 6.57 -12.28
C GLY A 48 11.22 5.39 -12.36
N SER A 49 12.51 5.68 -12.51
CA SER A 49 13.56 4.66 -12.47
C SER A 49 13.93 4.30 -11.04
N ASP A 50 14.21 3.01 -10.79
CA ASP A 50 14.75 2.55 -9.50
C ASP A 50 16.13 3.15 -9.13
N LYS A 51 16.76 3.87 -10.07
CA LYS A 51 18.02 4.60 -9.83
C LYS A 51 17.80 5.97 -9.19
N GLU A 52 16.57 6.48 -9.18
CA GLU A 52 16.23 7.79 -8.64
C GLU A 52 15.46 7.65 -7.31
N PRO A 53 15.52 8.66 -6.43
CA PRO A 53 14.69 8.66 -5.22
C PRO A 53 13.20 8.63 -5.58
N GLY A 54 12.45 7.77 -4.89
CA GLY A 54 11.01 7.66 -5.09
C GLY A 54 10.47 6.36 -4.51
N ILE A 55 9.17 6.14 -4.71
CA ILE A 55 8.49 4.87 -4.47
C ILE A 55 7.54 4.62 -5.63
N ASN A 56 7.37 3.36 -5.98
CA ASN A 56 6.31 2.92 -6.88
C ASN A 56 5.03 2.68 -6.07
N GLY A 57 3.95 2.32 -6.74
CA GLY A 57 2.66 2.19 -6.09
C GLY A 57 1.68 1.29 -6.80
N GLY A 58 0.43 1.52 -6.47
CA GLY A 58 -0.73 0.78 -6.90
C GLY A 58 -1.87 1.70 -7.28
N LEU A 59 -2.74 1.19 -8.12
CA LEU A 59 -4.04 1.77 -8.38
C LEU A 59 -5.07 0.67 -8.24
N SER A 60 -6.17 0.97 -7.56
CA SER A 60 -7.24 0.00 -7.31
C SER A 60 -8.61 0.63 -7.43
N LYS A 61 -9.63 -0.21 -7.51
CA LYS A 61 -11.02 0.24 -7.38
C LYS A 61 -11.22 0.79 -5.96
N ARG A 62 -11.79 2.00 -5.85
CA ARG A 62 -12.09 2.62 -4.55
C ARG A 62 -13.01 1.72 -3.73
N ILE A 63 -12.60 1.42 -2.50
CA ILE A 63 -13.45 0.77 -1.50
C ILE A 63 -14.31 1.85 -0.81
N PRO A 64 -15.59 1.60 -0.49
CA PRO A 64 -16.43 2.57 0.21
C PRO A 64 -15.76 3.12 1.47
N GLY A 65 -15.77 4.45 1.62
CA GLY A 65 -15.13 5.12 2.75
C GLY A 65 -13.63 5.41 2.57
N GLN A 66 -12.98 4.89 1.52
CA GLN A 66 -11.58 5.20 1.23
C GLN A 66 -11.43 6.59 0.61
N ILE A 67 -10.67 7.45 1.28
CA ILE A 67 -10.43 8.85 0.91
C ILE A 67 -8.93 9.06 0.71
N GLY A 68 -8.56 9.75 -0.37
CA GLY A 68 -7.18 10.11 -0.66
C GLY A 68 -6.30 8.93 -1.10
N ILE A 69 -5.03 9.22 -1.35
CA ILE A 69 -3.98 8.23 -1.63
C ILE A 69 -3.51 7.65 -0.29
N THR A 70 -3.34 6.34 -0.21
CA THR A 70 -2.89 5.66 1.02
C THR A 70 -1.43 5.26 0.87
N ASN A 71 -0.58 5.58 1.85
CA ASN A 71 0.79 5.10 1.89
C ASN A 71 0.89 3.82 2.73
N THR A 72 1.78 2.92 2.33
CA THR A 72 2.03 1.64 3.00
C THR A 72 3.48 1.57 3.47
N ILE A 73 3.66 1.12 4.71
CA ILE A 73 4.96 1.00 5.38
C ILE A 73 5.38 -0.47 5.40
N THR A 74 6.58 -0.78 4.92
CA THR A 74 7.12 -2.14 5.07
C THR A 74 7.63 -2.35 6.49
N VAL A 75 7.19 -3.44 7.12
CA VAL A 75 7.53 -3.86 8.47
C VAL A 75 8.10 -5.28 8.45
N THR A 76 8.87 -5.63 9.49
CA THR A 76 9.49 -6.96 9.62
C THR A 76 8.53 -8.01 10.18
N SER A 77 7.45 -7.59 10.84
CA SER A 77 6.41 -8.46 11.35
C SER A 77 5.10 -7.69 11.43
N ILE A 78 4.09 -8.14 10.71
CA ILE A 78 2.77 -7.50 10.75
C ILE A 78 2.12 -7.64 12.13
N ASP A 79 2.33 -8.76 12.82
CA ASP A 79 1.72 -9.04 14.11
C ASP A 79 2.34 -8.16 15.22
N GLU A 80 3.68 -8.04 15.24
CA GLU A 80 4.39 -7.17 16.18
C GLU A 80 3.96 -5.71 16.01
N PHE A 81 3.96 -5.22 14.76
CA PHE A 81 3.65 -3.83 14.47
C PHE A 81 2.17 -3.51 14.65
N SER A 82 1.26 -4.42 14.29
CA SER A 82 -0.17 -4.27 14.57
C SER A 82 -0.45 -4.11 16.06
N LYS A 83 0.16 -4.98 16.89
CA LYS A 83 0.07 -4.89 18.34
C LYS A 83 0.61 -3.54 18.85
N LYS A 84 1.80 -3.14 18.39
CA LYS A 84 2.42 -1.87 18.77
C LYS A 84 1.57 -0.65 18.40
N ILE A 85 0.93 -0.66 17.23
CA ILE A 85 0.04 0.43 16.78
C ILE A 85 -1.13 0.58 17.75
N VAL A 86 -1.81 -0.52 18.08
CA VAL A 86 -2.95 -0.50 19.01
C VAL A 86 -2.51 -0.06 20.42
N GLU A 87 -1.39 -0.58 20.92
CA GLU A 87 -0.83 -0.19 22.22
C GLU A 87 -0.44 1.30 22.30
N LYS A 88 -0.22 1.95 21.16
CA LYS A 88 0.11 3.38 21.06
C LYS A 88 -1.09 4.26 20.68
N GLY A 89 -2.30 3.71 20.71
CA GLY A 89 -3.55 4.45 20.49
C GLY A 89 -4.01 4.54 19.04
N GLY A 90 -3.33 3.84 18.12
CA GLY A 90 -3.83 3.63 16.75
C GLY A 90 -4.89 2.53 16.68
N GLN A 91 -5.41 2.30 15.48
CA GLN A 91 -6.48 1.33 15.21
C GLN A 91 -6.13 0.42 14.04
N LEU A 92 -6.59 -0.84 14.09
CA LEU A 92 -6.65 -1.71 12.92
C LEU A 92 -8.01 -1.51 12.25
N ILE A 93 -8.00 -0.95 11.05
CA ILE A 93 -9.20 -0.71 10.24
C ILE A 93 -9.54 -1.95 9.43
N VAL A 94 -8.53 -2.54 8.80
CA VAL A 94 -8.60 -3.85 8.17
C VAL A 94 -7.57 -4.75 8.85
N PRO A 95 -8.00 -5.85 9.50
CA PRO A 95 -7.08 -6.80 10.13
C PRO A 95 -6.09 -7.41 9.12
N LYS A 96 -5.06 -8.07 9.65
CA LYS A 96 -4.10 -8.85 8.86
C LYS A 96 -4.81 -9.74 7.83
N MET A 97 -4.42 -9.61 6.57
CA MET A 97 -4.86 -10.45 5.47
C MET A 97 -3.66 -10.84 4.60
N ALA A 98 -3.74 -12.01 3.97
CA ALA A 98 -2.75 -12.41 2.99
C ALA A 98 -2.97 -11.65 1.66
N ILE A 99 -1.88 -11.21 1.06
CA ILE A 99 -1.79 -10.88 -0.36
C ILE A 99 -0.97 -12.02 -0.98
N PRO A 100 -1.62 -13.00 -1.64
CA PRO A 100 -0.96 -14.22 -2.10
C PRO A 100 0.32 -13.92 -2.89
N LYS A 101 1.42 -14.58 -2.51
CA LYS A 101 2.76 -14.44 -3.11
C LYS A 101 3.45 -13.07 -2.92
N VAL A 102 2.84 -12.14 -2.18
CA VAL A 102 3.41 -10.82 -1.88
C VAL A 102 3.77 -10.72 -0.40
N GLY A 103 2.81 -10.98 0.48
CA GLY A 103 3.02 -10.85 1.92
C GLY A 103 1.74 -10.69 2.72
N TRP A 104 1.91 -10.23 3.96
CA TRP A 104 0.81 -9.95 4.88
C TRP A 104 0.57 -8.46 4.96
N PHE A 105 -0.70 -8.05 4.82
CA PHE A 105 -1.11 -6.65 4.81
C PHE A 105 -2.14 -6.35 5.90
N ALA A 106 -2.10 -5.16 6.47
CA ALA A 106 -3.15 -4.61 7.32
C ALA A 106 -3.31 -3.12 7.04
N GLN A 107 -4.54 -2.62 7.17
CA GLN A 107 -4.82 -1.19 7.12
C GLN A 107 -5.05 -0.65 8.52
N CYS A 108 -4.39 0.44 8.84
CA CYS A 108 -4.35 1.04 10.15
C CYS A 108 -4.80 2.51 10.10
N ALA A 109 -5.14 3.05 11.26
CA ALA A 109 -5.28 4.49 11.49
C ALA A 109 -4.36 4.91 12.64
N ASP A 110 -3.73 6.08 12.52
CA ASP A 110 -2.95 6.68 13.61
C ASP A 110 -3.86 7.40 14.63
N THR A 111 -3.26 8.11 15.59
CA THR A 111 -4.01 8.84 16.63
C THR A 111 -4.81 10.04 16.10
N GLU A 112 -4.55 10.46 14.86
CA GLU A 112 -5.24 11.55 14.17
C GLU A 112 -6.22 11.02 13.10
N MET A 113 -6.44 9.70 13.05
CA MET A 113 -7.24 8.99 12.05
C MET A 113 -6.69 9.07 10.62
N ASN A 114 -5.39 9.33 10.44
CA ASN A 114 -4.74 9.18 9.14
C ASN A 114 -4.68 7.70 8.78
N ILE A 115 -5.20 7.33 7.61
CA ILE A 115 -5.22 5.95 7.14
C ILE A 115 -3.89 5.61 6.45
N PHE A 116 -3.29 4.49 6.84
CA PHE A 116 -2.07 3.96 6.24
C PHE A 116 -2.07 2.42 6.23
N GLY A 117 -1.26 1.83 5.35
CA GLY A 117 -1.03 0.39 5.32
C GLY A 117 0.25 0.00 6.04
N ILE A 118 0.30 -1.24 6.53
CA ILE A 118 1.55 -1.93 6.84
C ILE A 118 1.63 -3.23 6.05
N ILE A 119 2.82 -3.58 5.59
CA ILE A 119 3.06 -4.82 4.87
C ILE A 119 4.32 -5.54 5.38
N GLU A 120 4.18 -6.82 5.66
CA GLU A 120 5.30 -7.75 5.85
C GLU A 120 5.47 -8.54 4.56
N MET A 121 6.63 -8.44 3.91
CA MET A 121 6.90 -9.18 2.68
C MET A 121 7.12 -10.66 2.98
N ASP A 122 6.27 -11.51 2.42
CA ASP A 122 6.33 -12.97 2.59
C ASP A 122 5.77 -13.63 1.34
N ALA A 123 6.66 -14.15 0.49
CA ALA A 123 6.28 -14.83 -0.74
C ALA A 123 5.49 -16.14 -0.51
N LYS A 124 5.40 -16.60 0.74
CA LYS A 124 4.63 -17.79 1.14
C LYS A 124 3.28 -17.45 1.77
N ALA A 125 2.92 -16.18 1.89
CA ALA A 125 1.62 -15.77 2.39
C ALA A 125 0.48 -16.30 1.50
N GLU A 126 -0.56 -16.84 2.12
CA GLU A 126 -1.75 -17.45 1.49
C GLU A 126 -3.04 -17.17 2.27
#